data_AF-A0A420E9W8-F1
#
_entry.id   AF-A0A420E9W8-F1
#
_cell.length_a   1.000
_cell.length_b   1.000
_cell.length_c   1.000
_cell.angle_alpha   90.00
_cell.angle_beta   90.00
_cell.angle_gamma   90.00
#
_symmetry.space_group_name_H-M   'P 1'
#
loop_
_entity.id
_entity.type
_entity.pdbx_description
1 polymer ?
#
loop_
_entity_poly.entity_id
_entity_poly.type
_entity_poly.pdbx_seq_one_letter_code
_entity_poly.pdbx_strand_id
1 'polypeptide(L)'
;MNPKSRYFEIDTQRLLDRPLRIAILLNPKLAAHSEVMRGISDFVESNGINWSIVLSQELRHKKTDDIELWFDGIIADYSHEHTKKLLEPLNIPVVGILSGTDQKMAEYKHPIVCLDNEKMITLAHDFLNAKGLEQIGFYSLFDDDSNPWQKTRTQTYLDLQSKKNRLPILYQGNQASFSSWIKEYHNLAHWIHGLVKPCGIIVTSDARARTLVSVCEEQQIAVPDEISIVSIGDMRPTDYFNSTTLSVVDPNFYQLGQLVGRQLKTYVAGEKPEKMMFASPELIVEGSSTDLHLVVEPMVLRALYFIRKNFNKGIKVQQVVESQKYSRTRLESKFKESVGHSIHTEIYRLKLDFAVQLLLEKDEMSIDEIARKAGYPSAHYFYSLFKKEFSLTPTEYKSAKNDFEESE
;
A
#
# COMPACT_ATOMS: atom_id res chain seq x y z
N MET A 1 1.27 11.74 68.24
CA MET A 1 1.46 12.46 66.96
C MET A 1 1.09 11.51 65.84
N ASN A 2 -0.03 11.79 65.16
CA ASN A 2 -0.60 10.94 64.12
C ASN A 2 -0.46 11.67 62.77
N PRO A 3 0.40 11.23 61.83
CA PRO A 3 0.57 11.90 60.55
C PRO A 3 -0.45 11.32 59.55
N LYS A 4 -1.73 11.58 59.79
CA LYS A 4 -2.82 11.36 58.84
C LYS A 4 -3.68 12.62 58.78
N SER A 5 -3.25 13.59 57.98
CA SER A 5 -4.13 14.57 57.33
C SER A 5 -3.29 15.54 56.49
N ARG A 6 -3.10 15.19 55.22
CA ARG A 6 -2.92 16.14 54.13
C ARG A 6 -3.36 15.45 52.84
N TYR A 7 -4.61 14.97 52.85
CA TYR A 7 -5.35 14.85 51.60
C TYR A 7 -5.68 16.28 51.21
N PHE A 8 -5.01 16.78 50.18
CA PHE A 8 -5.52 17.91 49.44
C PHE A 8 -6.88 17.47 48.91
N GLU A 9 -7.96 18.16 49.29
CA GLU A 9 -9.22 18.08 48.56
C GLU A 9 -8.93 18.56 47.14
N ILE A 10 -8.73 17.61 46.23
CA ILE A 10 -8.60 17.91 44.82
C ILE A 10 -10.01 18.30 44.36
N ASP A 11 -10.16 19.57 44.02
CA ASP A 11 -11.33 20.12 43.35
C ASP A 11 -11.60 19.30 42.07
N THR A 12 -12.58 18.38 42.17
CA THR A 12 -12.90 17.39 41.14
C THR A 12 -13.52 18.02 39.90
N GLN A 13 -13.99 19.28 39.97
CA GLN A 13 -14.45 20.01 38.79
C GLN A 13 -13.28 20.52 37.91
N ARG A 14 -12.08 20.70 38.48
CA ARG A 14 -10.87 21.07 37.73
C ARG A 14 -10.12 19.89 37.08
N LEU A 15 -10.47 18.66 37.44
CA LEU A 15 -9.86 17.43 36.90
C LEU A 15 -10.38 17.03 35.51
N LEU A 16 -11.43 17.69 35.01
CA LEU A 16 -12.08 17.34 33.74
C LEU A 16 -11.38 17.88 32.49
N ASP A 17 -10.51 18.89 32.61
CA ASP A 17 -9.82 19.54 31.47
C ASP A 17 -8.33 19.18 31.35
N ARG A 18 -7.86 18.12 32.02
CA ARG A 18 -6.47 17.68 31.83
C ARG A 18 -6.33 16.88 30.53
N PRO A 19 -5.21 17.02 29.80
CA PRO A 19 -4.93 16.13 28.67
C PRO A 19 -4.94 14.67 29.12
N LEU A 20 -5.53 13.79 28.30
CA LEU A 20 -5.43 12.35 28.52
C LEU A 20 -3.99 11.90 28.25
N ARG A 21 -3.40 11.16 29.17
CA ARG A 21 -2.02 10.68 29.08
C ARG A 21 -2.01 9.37 28.28
N ILE A 22 -1.50 9.43 27.06
CA ILE A 22 -1.46 8.27 26.16
C ILE A 22 -0.03 7.76 26.05
N ALA A 23 0.19 6.48 26.38
CA ALA A 23 1.47 5.82 26.13
C ALA A 23 1.53 5.28 24.70
N ILE A 24 2.65 5.52 24.02
CA ILE A 24 2.94 4.88 22.73
C ILE A 24 4.18 4.00 22.89
N LEU A 25 3.99 2.68 22.81
CA LEU A 25 5.05 1.66 22.89
C LEU A 25 5.51 1.23 21.49
N LEU A 26 5.79 2.22 20.64
CA LEU A 26 6.34 2.03 19.30
C LEU A 26 7.81 2.48 19.26
N ASN A 27 8.60 1.90 18.36
CA ASN A 27 10.03 2.21 18.23
C ASN A 27 10.26 3.28 17.14
N PRO A 28 10.55 4.54 17.49
CA PRO A 28 10.72 5.63 16.52
C PRO A 28 11.98 5.48 15.65
N LYS A 29 12.83 4.48 15.90
CA LYS A 29 13.96 4.15 15.03
C LYS A 29 13.56 3.27 13.85
N LEU A 30 12.36 2.68 13.87
CA LEU A 30 11.83 1.87 12.76
C LEU A 30 10.97 2.76 11.86
N ALA A 31 11.30 2.85 10.57
CA ALA A 31 10.59 3.69 9.61
C ALA A 31 9.07 3.43 9.58
N ALA A 32 8.67 2.16 9.67
CA ALA A 32 7.27 1.75 9.81
C ALA A 32 6.60 2.41 11.02
N HIS A 33 7.19 2.30 12.20
CA HIS A 33 6.64 2.85 13.44
C HIS A 33 6.64 4.37 13.48
N SER A 34 7.67 5.03 12.95
CA SER A 34 7.72 6.50 12.88
C SER A 34 6.55 7.06 12.08
N GLU A 35 6.07 6.30 11.11
CA GLU A 35 4.99 6.72 10.23
C GLU A 35 3.61 6.36 10.73
N VAL A 36 3.50 5.26 11.48
CA VAL A 36 2.34 5.04 12.36
C VAL A 36 2.22 6.20 13.35
N MET A 37 3.33 6.61 13.98
CA MET A 37 3.34 7.77 14.89
C MET A 37 2.93 9.06 14.18
N ARG A 38 3.38 9.29 12.95
CA ARG A 38 2.94 10.43 12.13
C ARG A 38 1.43 10.41 11.89
N GLY A 39 0.88 9.26 11.49
CA GLY A 39 -0.56 9.11 11.30
C GLY A 39 -1.38 9.31 12.59
N ILE A 40 -0.83 8.92 13.75
CA ILE A 40 -1.44 9.21 15.06
C ILE A 40 -1.42 10.72 15.33
N SER A 41 -0.27 11.39 15.15
CA SER A 41 -0.13 12.84 15.39
C SER A 41 -1.11 13.63 14.54
N ASP A 42 -1.12 13.39 13.23
CA ASP A 42 -2.00 14.10 12.30
C ASP A 42 -3.48 13.86 12.63
N PHE A 43 -3.85 12.64 13.02
CA PHE A 43 -5.21 12.34 13.48
C PHE A 43 -5.59 13.14 14.74
N VAL A 44 -4.69 13.18 15.73
CA VAL A 44 -4.90 13.91 17.00
C VAL A 44 -5.06 15.40 16.74
N GLU A 45 -4.18 15.98 15.94
CA GLU A 45 -4.18 17.41 15.58
C GLU A 45 -5.44 17.78 14.78
N SER A 46 -5.74 17.04 13.71
CA SER A 46 -6.88 17.33 12.82
C SER A 46 -8.24 17.18 13.53
N ASN A 47 -8.31 16.46 14.65
CA ASN A 47 -9.53 16.26 15.43
C ASN A 47 -9.57 17.10 16.71
N GLY A 48 -8.61 17.99 16.94
CA GLY A 48 -8.54 18.82 18.15
C GLY A 48 -8.48 18.01 19.46
N ILE A 49 -7.84 16.84 19.44
CA ILE A 49 -7.84 15.90 20.57
C ILE A 49 -6.80 16.34 21.61
N ASN A 50 -7.23 16.52 22.86
CA ASN A 50 -6.36 16.91 23.97
C ASN A 50 -5.64 15.70 24.60
N TRP A 51 -4.63 15.16 23.90
CA TRP A 51 -3.79 14.06 24.38
C TRP A 51 -2.36 14.52 24.71
N SER A 52 -1.85 14.11 25.86
CA SER A 52 -0.44 14.19 26.21
C SER A 52 0.23 12.87 25.88
N ILE A 53 0.93 12.82 24.74
CA ILE A 53 1.60 11.62 24.24
C ILE A 53 2.93 11.40 24.97
N VAL A 54 3.17 10.18 25.42
CA VAL A 54 4.44 9.76 26.03
C VAL A 54 5.00 8.54 25.30
N LEU A 55 6.16 8.74 24.68
CA LEU A 55 6.96 7.66 24.10
C LEU A 55 7.77 7.01 25.21
N SER A 56 7.39 5.81 25.67
CA SER A 56 8.13 5.16 26.75
C SER A 56 8.26 3.66 26.52
N GLN A 57 9.45 3.27 26.07
CA GLN A 57 9.87 1.87 26.03
C GLN A 57 10.11 1.31 27.45
N GLU A 58 10.30 2.17 28.46
CA GLU A 58 10.54 1.78 29.84
C GLU A 58 9.31 1.13 30.50
N LEU A 59 8.11 1.35 29.95
CA LEU A 59 6.87 0.71 30.40
C LEU A 59 6.95 -0.81 30.34
N ARG A 60 7.81 -1.36 29.47
CA ARG A 60 8.05 -2.80 29.35
C ARG A 60 8.62 -3.46 30.61
N HIS A 61 9.10 -2.67 31.56
CA HIS A 61 9.72 -3.13 32.81
C HIS A 61 8.95 -2.67 34.07
N LYS A 62 7.78 -2.03 33.91
CA LYS A 62 6.95 -1.53 35.02
C LYS A 62 5.87 -2.54 35.41
N LYS A 63 5.37 -2.41 36.64
CA LYS A 63 4.20 -3.17 37.10
C LYS A 63 2.94 -2.59 36.48
N THR A 64 1.93 -3.43 36.29
CA THR A 64 0.63 -3.06 35.71
C THR A 64 -0.04 -1.92 36.47
N ASP A 65 -0.04 -1.97 37.81
CA ASP A 65 -0.67 -0.95 38.66
C ASP A 65 -0.06 0.44 38.46
N ASP A 66 1.27 0.50 38.28
CA ASP A 66 1.97 1.77 38.01
C ASP A 66 1.58 2.36 36.65
N ILE A 67 1.32 1.49 35.66
CA ILE A 67 0.90 1.89 34.32
C ILE A 67 -0.53 2.44 34.37
N GLU A 68 -1.45 1.75 35.02
CA GLU A 68 -2.86 2.18 35.12
C GLU A 68 -3.03 3.49 35.91
N LEU A 69 -2.16 3.76 36.89
CA LEU A 69 -2.18 5.04 37.63
C LEU A 69 -1.73 6.24 36.78
N TRP A 70 -0.89 6.00 35.77
CA TRP A 70 -0.22 7.07 35.02
C TRP A 70 -0.76 7.28 33.61
N PHE A 71 -1.45 6.30 33.03
CA PHE A 71 -1.94 6.39 31.65
C PHE A 71 -3.44 6.19 31.56
N ASP A 72 -4.07 6.99 30.70
CA ASP A 72 -5.49 6.90 30.37
C ASP A 72 -5.72 6.01 29.13
N GLY A 73 -4.67 5.74 28.34
CA GLY A 73 -4.73 4.81 27.22
C GLY A 73 -3.36 4.44 26.66
N ILE A 74 -3.31 3.36 25.89
CA ILE A 74 -2.06 2.80 25.33
C ILE A 74 -2.22 2.41 23.86
N ILE A 75 -1.22 2.78 23.05
CA ILE A 75 -0.98 2.22 21.71
C ILE A 75 0.31 1.41 21.75
N ALA A 76 0.29 0.17 21.25
CA ALA A 76 1.46 -0.69 21.30
C ALA A 76 1.60 -1.63 20.11
N ASP A 77 2.84 -2.00 19.78
CA ASP A 77 3.15 -3.05 18.82
C ASP A 77 2.99 -4.44 19.45
N TYR A 78 2.04 -5.21 18.94
CA TYR A 78 1.71 -6.56 19.39
C TYR A 78 2.52 -7.64 18.67
N SER A 79 3.54 -7.29 17.88
CA SER A 79 4.40 -8.27 17.21
C SER A 79 5.24 -9.12 18.17
N HIS A 80 5.38 -8.70 19.44
CA HIS A 80 6.19 -9.40 20.45
C HIS A 80 5.34 -9.92 21.63
N GLU A 81 5.57 -11.18 21.99
CA GLU A 81 4.86 -11.87 23.09
C GLU A 81 5.00 -11.16 24.44
N HIS A 82 6.16 -10.53 24.71
CA HIS A 82 6.38 -9.77 25.95
C HIS A 82 5.41 -8.59 26.08
N THR A 83 5.16 -7.85 24.98
CA THR A 83 4.22 -6.73 24.96
C THR A 83 2.80 -7.23 25.20
N LYS A 84 2.40 -8.35 24.55
CA LYS A 84 1.07 -8.95 24.75
C LYS A 84 0.82 -9.27 26.22
N LYS A 85 1.75 -10.02 26.84
CA LYS A 85 1.67 -10.44 28.27
C LYS A 85 1.62 -9.27 29.24
N LEU A 86 2.35 -8.19 28.96
CA LEU A 86 2.34 -6.98 29.79
C LEU A 86 0.99 -6.27 29.75
N LEU A 87 0.40 -6.14 28.56
CA LEU A 87 -0.78 -5.31 28.34
C LEU A 87 -2.08 -6.07 28.60
N GLU A 88 -2.10 -7.39 28.42
CA GLU A 88 -3.28 -8.24 28.64
C GLU A 88 -3.99 -8.06 29.99
N PRO A 89 -3.30 -7.99 31.15
CA PRO A 89 -3.98 -7.77 32.43
C PRO A 89 -4.56 -6.36 32.60
N LEU A 90 -4.14 -5.36 31.82
CA LEU A 90 -4.53 -3.95 32.00
C LEU A 90 -6.02 -3.73 31.70
N ASN A 91 -6.66 -2.88 32.49
CA ASN A 91 -8.08 -2.52 32.41
C ASN A 91 -8.32 -1.11 31.84
N ILE A 92 -7.25 -0.39 31.50
CA ILE A 92 -7.34 0.85 30.75
C ILE A 92 -7.49 0.57 29.24
N PRO A 93 -8.00 1.52 28.45
CA PRO A 93 -8.05 1.43 26.99
C PRO A 93 -6.68 1.13 26.36
N VAL A 94 -6.57 -0.01 25.69
CA VAL A 94 -5.37 -0.40 24.92
C VAL A 94 -5.79 -0.73 23.50
N VAL A 95 -5.07 -0.23 22.50
CA VAL A 95 -5.22 -0.64 21.10
C VAL A 95 -3.86 -1.10 20.57
N GLY A 96 -3.83 -2.32 20.05
CA GLY A 96 -2.62 -2.88 19.47
C GLY A 96 -2.52 -2.59 17.98
N ILE A 97 -1.29 -2.51 17.47
CA ILE A 97 -0.99 -2.65 16.05
C ILE A 97 -0.31 -3.99 15.78
N LEU A 98 -0.55 -4.58 14.60
CA LEU A 98 0.19 -5.75 14.13
C LEU A 98 0.54 -5.61 12.65
N SER A 99 1.77 -5.95 12.29
CA SER A 99 2.21 -5.98 10.88
C SER A 99 1.65 -7.16 10.09
N GLY A 100 0.87 -8.05 10.72
CA GLY A 100 0.43 -9.35 10.20
C GLY A 100 -0.92 -9.79 10.74
N THR A 101 -1.29 -11.03 10.41
CA THR A 101 -2.36 -11.77 11.09
C THR A 101 -1.72 -12.82 11.99
N ASP A 102 -1.98 -12.78 13.29
CA ASP A 102 -1.63 -13.84 14.23
C ASP A 102 -2.88 -14.71 14.47
N GLN A 103 -2.71 -16.03 14.41
CA GLN A 103 -3.81 -17.00 14.55
C GLN A 103 -4.57 -16.85 15.87
N LYS A 104 -3.92 -16.30 16.91
CA LYS A 104 -4.51 -16.06 18.22
C LYS A 104 -5.13 -14.66 18.36
N MET A 105 -5.14 -13.83 17.32
CA MET A 105 -5.67 -12.46 17.41
C MET A 105 -7.11 -12.40 17.89
N ALA A 106 -7.94 -13.39 17.53
CA ALA A 106 -9.32 -13.47 17.98
C ALA A 106 -9.45 -13.64 19.51
N GLU A 107 -8.42 -14.20 20.15
CA GLU A 107 -8.36 -14.45 21.59
C GLU A 107 -7.83 -13.26 22.39
N TYR A 108 -7.19 -12.29 21.74
CA TYR A 108 -6.59 -11.15 22.45
C TYR A 108 -7.67 -10.36 23.19
N LYS A 109 -7.37 -9.86 24.39
CA LYS A 109 -8.30 -9.00 25.15
C LYS A 109 -8.57 -7.68 24.43
N HIS A 110 -7.53 -7.07 23.87
CA HIS A 110 -7.55 -5.70 23.36
C HIS A 110 -7.88 -5.65 21.85
N PRO A 111 -8.50 -4.57 21.35
CA PRO A 111 -8.69 -4.34 19.91
C PRO A 111 -7.36 -4.19 19.19
N ILE A 112 -7.29 -4.65 17.93
CA ILE A 112 -6.08 -4.64 17.11
C ILE A 112 -6.37 -4.01 15.74
N VAL A 113 -5.46 -3.16 15.27
CA VAL A 113 -5.43 -2.68 13.88
C VAL A 113 -4.25 -3.33 13.16
N CYS A 114 -4.50 -3.94 12.00
CA CYS A 114 -3.52 -4.73 11.25
C CYS A 114 -3.25 -4.19 9.85
N LEU A 115 -2.11 -4.56 9.29
CA LEU A 115 -1.88 -4.47 7.85
C LEU A 115 -2.55 -5.63 7.12
N ASP A 116 -3.16 -5.34 5.97
CA ASP A 116 -3.75 -6.36 5.09
C ASP A 116 -2.70 -7.01 4.18
N ASN A 117 -2.04 -8.04 4.70
CA ASN A 117 -0.97 -8.73 3.98
C ASN A 117 -1.47 -9.52 2.77
N GLU A 118 -2.69 -10.06 2.83
CA GLU A 118 -3.26 -10.79 1.71
C GLU A 118 -3.55 -9.85 0.54
N LYS A 119 -4.10 -8.67 0.84
CA LYS A 119 -4.35 -7.64 -0.17
C LYS A 119 -3.06 -7.06 -0.73
N MET A 120 -2.01 -6.88 0.08
CA MET A 120 -0.69 -6.45 -0.41
C MET A 120 -0.10 -7.42 -1.44
N ILE A 121 -0.12 -8.73 -1.15
CA ILE A 121 0.42 -9.73 -2.09
C ILE A 121 -0.46 -9.85 -3.34
N THR A 122 -1.78 -9.81 -3.17
CA THR A 122 -2.72 -9.83 -4.28
C THR A 122 -2.51 -8.62 -5.20
N LEU A 123 -2.34 -7.42 -4.63
CA LEU A 123 -2.07 -6.20 -5.38
C LEU A 123 -0.76 -6.29 -6.19
N ALA A 124 0.34 -6.74 -5.56
CA ALA A 124 1.63 -6.93 -6.26
C ALA A 124 1.50 -7.94 -7.41
N HIS A 125 0.83 -9.06 -7.16
CA HIS A 125 0.63 -10.10 -8.16
C HIS A 125 -0.24 -9.61 -9.32
N ASP A 126 -1.36 -8.94 -9.05
CA ASP A 126 -2.26 -8.43 -10.08
C ASP A 126 -1.61 -7.33 -10.91
N PHE A 127 -0.78 -6.50 -10.28
CA PHE A 127 0.03 -5.50 -10.98
C PHE A 127 1.02 -6.14 -11.95
N LEU A 128 1.79 -7.14 -11.53
CA LEU A 128 2.72 -7.85 -12.42
C LEU A 128 1.97 -8.57 -13.56
N ASN A 129 0.82 -9.18 -13.29
CA ASN A 129 -0.01 -9.77 -14.35
C ASN A 129 -0.52 -8.71 -15.33
N ALA A 130 -0.93 -7.53 -14.85
CA ALA A 130 -1.39 -6.42 -15.70
C ALA A 130 -0.27 -5.87 -16.61
N LYS A 131 0.99 -6.06 -16.22
CA LYS A 131 2.18 -5.76 -17.03
C LYS A 131 2.52 -6.88 -18.04
N GLY A 132 1.72 -7.94 -18.13
CA GLY A 132 1.89 -9.05 -19.07
C GLY A 132 2.84 -10.15 -18.57
N LEU A 133 3.26 -10.11 -17.31
CA LEU A 133 4.14 -11.13 -16.74
C LEU A 133 3.30 -12.28 -16.19
N GLU A 134 3.35 -13.40 -16.91
CA GLU A 134 2.67 -14.61 -16.46
C GLU A 134 3.47 -15.38 -15.42
N GLN A 135 4.80 -15.43 -15.57
CA GLN A 135 5.67 -16.11 -14.62
C GLN A 135 5.96 -15.16 -13.46
N ILE A 136 5.31 -15.40 -12.32
CA ILE A 136 5.50 -14.60 -11.11
C ILE A 136 6.14 -15.48 -10.05
N GLY A 137 7.34 -15.10 -9.61
CA GLY A 137 8.04 -15.67 -8.48
C GLY A 137 7.83 -14.88 -7.20
N PHE A 138 8.21 -15.50 -6.09
CA PHE A 138 8.11 -14.93 -4.76
C PHE A 138 9.44 -15.10 -4.03
N TYR A 139 10.00 -14.00 -3.54
CA TYR A 139 11.23 -13.95 -2.79
C TYR A 139 10.96 -13.50 -1.36
N SER A 140 11.11 -14.41 -0.41
CA SER A 140 10.91 -14.14 1.01
C SER A 140 12.09 -14.60 1.87
N LEU A 141 11.94 -14.37 3.17
CA LEU A 141 12.71 -15.04 4.20
C LEU A 141 12.20 -16.47 4.41
N PHE A 142 13.07 -17.32 4.97
CA PHE A 142 12.70 -18.62 5.50
C PHE A 142 11.67 -18.44 6.61
N ASP A 143 10.59 -19.20 6.51
CA ASP A 143 9.49 -19.19 7.47
C ASP A 143 9.99 -19.83 8.77
N ASP A 144 10.19 -19.01 9.80
CA ASP A 144 10.15 -19.48 11.17
C ASP A 144 8.85 -19.00 11.81
N ASP A 145 8.29 -19.77 12.73
CA ASP A 145 7.02 -19.45 13.39
C ASP A 145 7.07 -18.12 14.20
N SER A 146 8.21 -17.40 14.18
CA SER A 146 8.40 -16.10 14.82
C SER A 146 7.87 -14.92 13.99
N ASN A 147 7.54 -15.10 12.71
CA ASN A 147 7.11 -14.01 11.82
C ASN A 147 5.73 -14.24 11.16
N PRO A 148 4.61 -13.99 11.88
CA PRO A 148 3.26 -14.26 11.39
C PRO A 148 2.93 -13.61 10.04
N TRP A 149 3.41 -12.38 9.79
CA TRP A 149 3.18 -11.67 8.53
C TRP A 149 3.88 -12.33 7.33
N GLN A 150 5.05 -12.96 7.51
CA GLN A 150 5.75 -13.68 6.42
C GLN A 150 4.98 -14.91 6.00
N LYS A 151 4.46 -15.65 6.98
CA LYS A 151 3.63 -16.83 6.76
C LYS A 151 2.37 -16.47 5.99
N THR A 152 1.66 -15.41 6.39
CA THR A 152 0.49 -14.91 5.67
C THR A 152 0.84 -14.57 4.23
N ARG A 153 1.86 -13.75 3.98
CA ARG A 153 2.26 -13.35 2.61
C ARG A 153 2.64 -14.55 1.74
N THR A 154 3.40 -15.48 2.29
CA THR A 154 3.83 -16.70 1.58
C THR A 154 2.62 -17.57 1.25
N GLN A 155 1.73 -17.80 2.21
CA GLN A 155 0.52 -18.58 1.99
C GLN A 155 -0.39 -17.93 0.94
N THR A 156 -0.59 -16.61 0.98
CA THR A 156 -1.36 -15.89 -0.04
C THR A 156 -0.78 -16.11 -1.43
N TYR A 157 0.56 -16.01 -1.58
CA TYR A 157 1.20 -16.29 -2.86
C TYR A 157 0.96 -17.73 -3.32
N LEU A 158 1.13 -18.73 -2.44
CA LEU A 158 0.88 -20.13 -2.76
C LEU A 158 -0.58 -20.37 -3.19
N ASP A 159 -1.54 -19.74 -2.53
CA ASP A 159 -2.96 -19.82 -2.86
C ASP A 159 -3.26 -19.20 -4.23
N LEU A 160 -2.62 -18.07 -4.57
CA LEU A 160 -2.73 -17.45 -5.90
C LEU A 160 -2.19 -18.36 -7.01
N GLN A 161 -1.05 -19.03 -6.77
CA GLN A 161 -0.48 -19.99 -7.72
C GLN A 161 -1.37 -21.23 -7.87
N SER A 162 -1.89 -21.75 -6.76
CA SER A 162 -2.80 -22.90 -6.74
C SER A 162 -4.09 -22.62 -7.52
N LYS A 163 -4.71 -21.44 -7.33
CA LYS A 163 -5.89 -21.00 -8.07
C LYS A 163 -5.68 -20.96 -9.59
N LYS A 164 -4.44 -20.74 -10.04
CA LYS A 164 -4.05 -20.74 -11.46
C LYS A 164 -3.52 -22.09 -11.97
N ASN A 165 -3.54 -23.14 -11.15
CA ASN A 165 -2.92 -24.45 -11.45
C ASN A 165 -1.44 -24.34 -11.86
N ARG A 166 -0.69 -23.43 -11.23
CA ARG A 166 0.73 -23.19 -11.50
C ARG A 166 1.59 -23.71 -10.36
N LEU A 167 2.76 -24.24 -10.69
CA LEU A 167 3.76 -24.56 -9.69
C LEU A 167 4.31 -23.25 -9.08
N PRO A 168 4.51 -23.20 -7.76
CA PRO A 168 5.06 -22.02 -7.12
C PRO A 168 6.55 -21.85 -7.48
N ILE A 169 6.90 -20.66 -7.91
CA ILE A 169 8.29 -20.22 -8.06
C ILE A 169 8.64 -19.48 -6.77
N LEU A 170 9.22 -20.18 -5.80
CA LEU A 170 9.48 -19.65 -4.46
C LEU A 170 10.97 -19.74 -4.14
N TYR A 171 11.54 -18.65 -3.64
CA TYR A 171 12.85 -18.64 -2.99
C TYR A 171 12.73 -18.06 -1.59
N GLN A 172 13.15 -18.87 -0.62
CA GLN A 172 13.21 -18.51 0.79
C GLN A 172 14.68 -18.45 1.19
N GLY A 173 15.19 -17.23 1.34
CA GLY A 173 16.57 -17.04 1.81
C GLY A 173 16.64 -16.86 3.32
N ASN A 174 17.86 -16.86 3.84
CA ASN A 174 18.09 -16.65 5.27
C ASN A 174 18.05 -15.16 5.66
N GLN A 175 18.02 -14.89 6.97
CA GLN A 175 18.33 -13.54 7.45
C GLN A 175 19.75 -13.16 7.05
N ALA A 176 19.91 -11.91 6.62
CA ALA A 176 21.19 -11.37 6.25
C ALA A 176 22.08 -11.27 7.50
N SER A 177 23.18 -12.00 7.48
CA SER A 177 24.28 -11.85 8.42
C SER A 177 25.57 -11.72 7.63
N PHE A 178 26.60 -11.14 8.25
CA PHE A 178 27.91 -11.02 7.59
C PHE A 178 28.45 -12.37 7.10
N SER A 179 28.20 -13.44 7.85
CA SER A 179 28.64 -14.80 7.51
C SER A 179 27.76 -15.48 6.46
N SER A 180 26.48 -15.13 6.35
CA SER A 180 25.55 -15.72 5.37
C SER A 180 25.51 -14.97 4.05
N TRP A 181 25.90 -13.69 4.03
CA TRP A 181 25.67 -12.79 2.89
C TRP A 181 26.23 -13.33 1.56
N ILE A 182 27.48 -13.76 1.52
CA ILE A 182 28.10 -14.32 0.30
C ILE A 182 27.34 -15.57 -0.18
N LYS A 183 26.95 -16.45 0.75
CA LYS A 183 26.22 -17.68 0.43
C LYS A 183 24.83 -17.37 -0.10
N GLU A 184 24.12 -16.45 0.56
CA GLU A 184 22.79 -15.99 0.12
C GLU A 184 22.85 -15.35 -1.26
N TYR A 185 23.88 -14.55 -1.52
CA TYR A 185 24.11 -13.91 -2.81
C TYR A 185 24.28 -14.96 -3.93
N HIS A 186 25.15 -15.94 -3.74
CA HIS A 186 25.35 -17.03 -4.71
C HIS A 186 24.10 -17.89 -4.91
N ASN A 187 23.38 -18.21 -3.83
CA ASN A 187 22.13 -18.97 -3.91
C ASN A 187 21.06 -18.20 -4.69
N LEU A 188 20.92 -16.90 -4.43
CA LEU A 188 19.99 -16.03 -5.13
C LEU A 188 20.37 -15.93 -6.62
N ALA A 189 21.66 -15.76 -6.94
CA ALA A 189 22.17 -15.76 -8.30
C ALA A 189 21.84 -17.07 -9.04
N HIS A 190 22.07 -18.22 -8.39
CA HIS A 190 21.73 -19.52 -8.95
C HIS A 190 20.22 -19.67 -9.20
N TRP A 191 19.39 -19.23 -8.25
CA TRP A 191 17.94 -19.28 -8.40
C TRP A 191 17.45 -18.44 -9.58
N ILE A 192 17.90 -17.18 -9.71
CA ILE A 192 17.43 -16.30 -10.79
C ILE A 192 17.88 -16.76 -12.19
N HIS A 193 19.00 -17.46 -12.31
CA HIS A 193 19.42 -18.07 -13.58
C HIS A 193 18.47 -19.18 -14.03
N GLY A 194 17.93 -19.94 -13.09
CA GLY A 194 16.97 -21.02 -13.35
C GLY A 194 15.55 -20.55 -13.72
N LEU A 195 15.26 -19.26 -13.60
CA LEU A 195 13.95 -18.71 -13.92
C LEU A 195 13.73 -18.57 -15.42
N VAL A 196 12.53 -18.94 -15.88
CA VAL A 196 12.05 -18.63 -17.23
C VAL A 196 11.71 -17.15 -17.30
N LYS A 197 12.37 -16.43 -18.22
CA LYS A 197 12.25 -14.97 -18.42
C LYS A 197 11.43 -14.66 -19.69
N PRO A 198 10.71 -13.52 -19.75
CA PRO A 198 10.59 -12.51 -18.68
C PRO A 198 9.72 -13.01 -17.53
N CYS A 199 10.07 -12.64 -16.30
CA CYS A 199 9.28 -12.95 -15.11
C CYS A 199 9.17 -11.75 -14.16
N GLY A 200 8.11 -11.75 -13.36
CA GLY A 200 7.95 -10.85 -12.23
C GLY A 200 8.38 -11.53 -10.93
N ILE A 201 8.94 -10.79 -9.98
CA ILE A 201 9.25 -11.30 -8.66
C ILE A 201 8.66 -10.35 -7.62
N ILE A 202 7.80 -10.88 -6.76
CA ILE A 202 7.31 -10.20 -5.57
C ILE A 202 8.31 -10.44 -4.43
N VAL A 203 8.79 -9.40 -3.79
CA VAL A 203 9.81 -9.46 -2.74
C VAL A 203 9.26 -8.91 -1.43
N THR A 204 9.45 -9.64 -0.32
CA THR A 204 8.76 -9.30 0.94
C THR A 204 9.29 -8.09 1.70
N SER A 205 10.41 -7.50 1.27
CA SER A 205 10.97 -6.28 1.85
C SER A 205 11.85 -5.51 0.86
N ASP A 206 12.05 -4.22 1.11
CA ASP A 206 12.84 -3.37 0.23
C ASP A 206 14.33 -3.75 0.26
N ALA A 207 14.85 -4.13 1.43
CA ALA A 207 16.25 -4.56 1.59
C ALA A 207 16.56 -5.82 0.74
N ARG A 208 15.63 -6.78 0.72
CA ARG A 208 15.78 -7.99 -0.12
C ARG A 208 15.63 -7.67 -1.59
N ALA A 209 14.71 -6.77 -1.95
CA ALA A 209 14.54 -6.33 -3.33
C ALA A 209 15.81 -5.64 -3.85
N ARG A 210 16.47 -4.82 -3.02
CA ARG A 210 17.77 -4.23 -3.36
C ARG A 210 18.87 -5.28 -3.54
N THR A 211 18.90 -6.28 -2.67
CA THR A 211 19.84 -7.41 -2.83
C THR A 211 19.60 -8.13 -4.16
N LEU A 212 18.34 -8.36 -4.54
CA LEU A 212 17.99 -8.97 -5.81
C LEU A 212 18.40 -8.10 -7.01
N VAL A 213 18.17 -6.79 -6.96
CA VAL A 213 18.64 -5.85 -7.99
C VAL A 213 20.16 -5.94 -8.16
N SER A 214 20.92 -5.88 -7.06
CA SER A 214 22.39 -5.98 -7.13
C SER A 214 22.86 -7.31 -7.73
N VAL A 215 22.21 -8.43 -7.37
CA VAL A 215 22.50 -9.73 -7.98
C VAL A 215 22.19 -9.69 -9.48
N CYS A 216 21.04 -9.15 -9.91
CA CYS A 216 20.72 -9.02 -11.33
C CYS A 216 21.77 -8.19 -12.08
N GLU A 217 22.17 -7.04 -11.54
CA GLU A 217 23.19 -6.16 -12.13
C GLU A 217 24.54 -6.87 -12.29
N GLU A 218 25.02 -7.57 -11.25
CA GLU A 218 26.28 -8.32 -11.31
C GLU A 218 26.22 -9.49 -12.30
N GLN A 219 25.06 -10.16 -12.39
CA GLN A 219 24.83 -11.26 -13.31
C GLN A 219 24.42 -10.81 -14.72
N GLN A 220 24.42 -9.50 -15.00
CA GLN A 220 24.02 -8.91 -16.29
C GLN A 220 22.60 -9.31 -16.74
N ILE A 221 21.68 -9.51 -15.79
CA ILE A 221 20.27 -9.77 -16.04
C ILE A 221 19.51 -8.45 -16.04
N ALA A 222 18.81 -8.16 -17.13
CA ALA A 222 18.12 -6.88 -17.30
C ALA A 222 16.92 -6.72 -16.34
N VAL A 223 16.93 -5.64 -15.57
CA VAL A 223 15.77 -5.18 -14.78
C VAL A 223 15.26 -3.90 -15.45
N PRO A 224 14.00 -3.81 -15.89
CA PRO A 224 12.90 -4.76 -15.65
C PRO A 224 12.69 -5.85 -16.73
N ASP A 225 13.36 -5.75 -17.88
CA ASP A 225 12.98 -6.48 -19.12
C ASP A 225 13.09 -8.01 -19.01
N GLU A 226 14.07 -8.53 -18.26
CA GLU A 226 14.20 -9.96 -18.00
C GLU A 226 13.59 -10.36 -16.65
N ILE A 227 13.81 -9.54 -15.62
CA ILE A 227 13.23 -9.73 -14.30
C ILE A 227 12.66 -8.39 -13.82
N SER A 228 11.34 -8.33 -13.70
CA SER A 228 10.64 -7.22 -13.06
C SER A 228 10.47 -7.49 -11.57
N ILE A 229 10.66 -6.48 -10.73
CA ILE A 229 10.71 -6.61 -9.27
C ILE A 229 9.71 -5.68 -8.62
N VAL A 230 8.82 -6.22 -7.78
CA VAL A 230 7.94 -5.44 -6.89
C VAL A 230 8.26 -5.80 -5.45
N SER A 231 8.55 -4.82 -4.61
CA SER A 231 8.72 -5.04 -3.17
C SER A 231 7.45 -4.71 -2.38
N ILE A 232 7.32 -5.29 -1.20
CA ILE A 232 6.37 -4.84 -0.18
C ILE A 232 7.11 -3.88 0.75
N GLY A 233 6.69 -2.61 0.74
CA GLY A 233 7.42 -1.51 1.35
C GLY A 233 7.63 -1.67 2.84
N ASP A 234 8.85 -1.47 3.30
CA ASP A 234 9.18 -1.41 4.73
C ASP A 234 10.17 -0.29 5.08
N MET A 235 10.71 0.40 4.06
CA MET A 235 11.66 1.50 4.22
C MET A 235 11.32 2.69 3.33
N ARG A 236 11.43 3.90 3.89
CA ARG A 236 11.33 5.18 3.18
C ARG A 236 12.63 5.94 3.41
N PRO A 237 13.77 5.55 2.80
CA PRO A 237 13.93 5.64 1.34
C PRO A 237 15.01 4.71 0.73
N THR A 238 14.66 3.80 -0.18
CA THR A 238 15.69 2.97 -0.82
C THR A 238 16.23 3.52 -2.15
N ASP A 239 15.62 4.56 -2.71
CA ASP A 239 15.94 5.08 -4.04
C ASP A 239 17.23 5.91 -4.13
N TYR A 240 17.89 6.20 -3.01
CA TYR A 240 19.08 7.05 -3.02
C TYR A 240 20.38 6.33 -3.40
N PHE A 241 20.37 5.00 -3.51
CA PHE A 241 21.61 4.22 -3.61
C PHE A 241 21.90 3.62 -4.99
N ASN A 242 20.88 3.35 -5.82
CA ASN A 242 21.05 2.69 -7.13
C ASN A 242 20.24 3.41 -8.22
N SER A 243 20.65 3.26 -9.49
CA SER A 243 19.93 3.81 -10.65
C SER A 243 18.55 3.17 -10.88
N THR A 244 18.39 1.90 -10.49
CA THR A 244 17.12 1.19 -10.59
C THR A 244 16.22 1.56 -9.41
N THR A 245 15.16 2.33 -9.63
CA THR A 245 14.16 2.64 -8.58
C THR A 245 13.20 1.46 -8.41
N LEU A 246 12.81 1.17 -7.17
CA LEU A 246 11.95 0.02 -6.90
C LEU A 246 10.47 0.39 -7.07
N SER A 247 9.71 -0.51 -7.68
CA SER A 247 8.25 -0.51 -7.57
C SER A 247 7.85 -1.14 -6.24
N VAL A 248 7.02 -0.43 -5.47
CA VAL A 248 6.73 -0.76 -4.07
C VAL A 248 5.22 -0.77 -3.83
N VAL A 249 4.72 -1.84 -3.23
CA VAL A 249 3.39 -1.84 -2.59
C VAL A 249 3.53 -1.09 -1.26
N ASP A 250 2.87 0.06 -1.12
CA ASP A 250 2.84 0.78 0.16
C ASP A 250 1.86 0.09 1.13
N PRO A 251 2.33 -0.44 2.28
CA PRO A 251 1.44 -1.02 3.29
C PRO A 251 0.49 -0.01 3.94
N ASN A 252 0.72 1.29 3.75
CA ASN A 252 -0.04 2.38 4.33
C ASN A 252 0.03 2.46 5.86
N PHE A 253 1.28 2.45 6.39
CA PHE A 253 1.54 2.64 7.82
C PHE A 253 0.95 3.95 8.38
N TYR A 254 0.82 4.97 7.53
CA TYR A 254 0.20 6.23 7.90
C TYR A 254 -1.29 6.05 8.24
N GLN A 255 -2.06 5.40 7.36
CA GLN A 255 -3.46 5.07 7.65
C GLN A 255 -3.58 4.14 8.85
N LEU A 256 -2.65 3.18 9.04
CA LEU A 256 -2.62 2.34 10.24
C LEU A 256 -2.56 3.22 11.52
N GLY A 257 -1.75 4.28 11.50
CA GLY A 257 -1.67 5.32 12.54
C GLY A 257 -2.98 6.06 12.78
N GLN A 258 -3.66 6.50 11.72
CA GLN A 258 -4.94 7.19 11.83
C GLN A 258 -6.04 6.27 12.40
N LEU A 259 -6.09 5.01 11.96
CA LEU A 259 -7.06 4.03 12.42
C LEU A 259 -6.86 3.67 13.89
N VAL A 260 -5.62 3.45 14.33
CA VAL A 260 -5.34 3.15 15.74
C VAL A 260 -5.64 4.34 16.65
N GLY A 261 -5.34 5.57 16.20
CA GLY A 261 -5.72 6.79 16.91
C GLY A 261 -7.24 6.92 17.06
N ARG A 262 -7.99 6.65 15.99
CA ARG A 262 -9.47 6.64 16.01
C ARG A 262 -10.02 5.60 16.99
N GLN A 263 -9.53 4.36 16.92
CA GLN A 263 -9.96 3.29 17.81
C GLN A 263 -9.68 3.62 19.28
N LEU A 264 -8.51 4.18 19.58
CA LEU A 264 -8.20 4.57 20.95
C LEU A 264 -9.09 5.72 21.42
N LYS A 265 -9.38 6.73 20.57
CA LYS A 265 -10.32 7.83 20.88
C LYS A 265 -11.71 7.30 21.27
N THR A 266 -12.26 6.40 20.45
CA THR A 266 -13.53 5.71 20.77
C THR A 266 -13.44 5.00 22.11
N TYR A 267 -12.35 4.26 22.35
CA TYR A 267 -12.21 3.45 23.54
C TYR A 267 -12.06 4.28 24.83
N VAL A 268 -11.28 5.36 24.81
CA VAL A 268 -11.12 6.26 25.98
C VAL A 268 -12.39 7.08 26.28
N ALA A 269 -13.26 7.28 25.28
CA ALA A 269 -14.57 7.91 25.47
C ALA A 269 -15.60 6.97 26.13
N GLY A 270 -15.24 5.71 26.39
CA GLY A 270 -16.13 4.69 26.95
C GLY A 270 -17.00 3.99 25.91
N GLU A 271 -16.79 4.27 24.62
CA GLU A 271 -17.44 3.58 23.52
C GLU A 271 -16.70 2.28 23.17
N LYS A 272 -17.40 1.34 22.51
CA LYS A 272 -16.82 0.04 22.17
C LYS A 272 -16.05 0.12 20.85
N PRO A 273 -14.72 -0.09 20.85
CA PRO A 273 -13.94 -0.15 19.62
C PRO A 273 -14.27 -1.40 18.79
N GLU A 274 -13.95 -1.36 17.50
CA GLU A 274 -13.96 -2.55 16.66
C GLU A 274 -12.86 -3.49 17.11
N LYS A 275 -13.18 -4.79 17.18
CA LYS A 275 -12.24 -5.78 17.68
C LYS A 275 -11.00 -5.89 16.78
N MET A 276 -11.22 -5.78 15.48
CA MET A 276 -10.21 -5.97 14.45
C MET A 276 -10.49 -5.04 13.29
N MET A 277 -9.48 -4.29 12.87
CA MET A 277 -9.51 -3.45 11.68
C MET A 277 -8.29 -3.71 10.82
N PHE A 278 -8.43 -3.48 9.51
CA PHE A 278 -7.32 -3.58 8.57
C PHE A 278 -7.08 -2.23 7.91
N ALA A 279 -5.83 -1.76 7.97
CA ALA A 279 -5.37 -0.71 7.09
C ALA A 279 -5.34 -1.26 5.66
N SER A 280 -5.95 -0.52 4.74
CA SER A 280 -5.87 -0.84 3.33
C SER A 280 -4.52 -0.39 2.79
N PRO A 281 -3.75 -1.28 2.14
CA PRO A 281 -2.57 -0.86 1.41
C PRO A 281 -2.97 0.17 0.35
N GLU A 282 -2.07 1.10 0.07
CA GLU A 282 -2.26 2.09 -1.00
C GLU A 282 -2.01 1.44 -2.38
N LEU A 283 -2.11 2.25 -3.44
CA LEU A 283 -1.63 1.91 -4.78
C LEU A 283 -0.11 1.62 -4.77
N ILE A 284 0.34 0.92 -5.81
CA ILE A 284 1.77 0.68 -6.03
C ILE A 284 2.44 1.98 -6.46
N VAL A 285 3.51 2.36 -5.74
CA VAL A 285 4.42 3.40 -6.18
C VAL A 285 5.34 2.75 -7.22
N GLU A 286 5.14 3.09 -8.50
CA GLU A 286 5.88 2.48 -9.59
C GLU A 286 7.28 3.10 -9.75
N GLY A 287 8.30 2.24 -9.77
CA GLY A 287 9.68 2.55 -10.10
C GLY A 287 10.13 1.88 -11.39
N SER A 288 11.39 2.10 -11.77
CA SER A 288 11.96 1.55 -13.00
C SER A 288 12.12 0.03 -12.95
N SER A 289 12.04 -0.60 -11.77
CA SER A 289 12.12 -2.06 -11.62
C SER A 289 10.93 -2.83 -12.19
N THR A 290 9.88 -2.14 -12.64
CA THR A 290 8.77 -2.74 -13.41
C THR A 290 8.36 -1.94 -14.63
N ASP A 291 9.13 -0.94 -15.02
CA ASP A 291 8.89 -0.12 -16.22
C ASP A 291 9.30 -0.90 -17.48
N LEU A 292 8.60 -2.02 -17.73
CA LEU A 292 8.89 -2.93 -18.83
C LEU A 292 8.93 -2.15 -20.14
N HIS A 293 10.11 -2.11 -20.75
CA HIS A 293 10.21 -1.92 -22.18
C HIS A 293 9.86 -3.26 -22.81
N LEU A 294 8.57 -3.63 -22.76
CA LEU A 294 8.05 -4.62 -23.69
C LEU A 294 8.62 -4.24 -25.06
N VAL A 295 9.19 -5.19 -25.80
CA VAL A 295 9.59 -4.97 -27.18
C VAL A 295 8.30 -4.73 -27.96
N VAL A 296 7.76 -3.53 -27.79
CA VAL A 296 6.55 -3.07 -28.42
C VAL A 296 6.98 -2.89 -29.85
N GLU A 297 6.45 -3.73 -30.75
CA GLU A 297 6.77 -3.64 -32.17
C GLU A 297 6.67 -2.15 -32.58
N PRO A 298 7.62 -1.61 -33.37
CA PRO A 298 7.62 -0.18 -33.70
C PRO A 298 6.30 0.33 -34.30
N MET A 299 5.44 -0.56 -34.81
CA MET A 299 4.07 -0.24 -35.24
C MET A 299 3.12 0.10 -34.08
N VAL A 300 3.22 -0.61 -32.97
CA VAL A 300 2.39 -0.39 -31.77
C VAL A 300 2.85 0.87 -31.05
N LEU A 301 4.16 1.13 -30.95
CA LEU A 301 4.67 2.40 -30.41
C LEU A 301 4.17 3.61 -31.22
N ARG A 302 4.21 3.51 -32.56
CA ARG A 302 3.70 4.57 -33.44
C ARG A 302 2.19 4.75 -33.32
N ALA A 303 1.44 3.67 -33.14
CA ALA A 303 0.00 3.74 -32.90
C ALA A 303 -0.31 4.41 -31.56
N LEU A 304 0.36 4.01 -30.46
CA LEU A 304 0.23 4.65 -29.14
C LEU A 304 0.59 6.14 -29.20
N TYR A 305 1.69 6.50 -29.86
CA TYR A 305 2.08 7.89 -30.05
C TYR A 305 1.01 8.69 -30.81
N PHE A 306 0.47 8.13 -31.90
CA PHE A 306 -0.60 8.77 -32.66
C PHE A 306 -1.86 8.96 -31.81
N ILE A 307 -2.25 7.96 -31.02
CA ILE A 307 -3.40 8.02 -30.13
C ILE A 307 -3.17 9.11 -29.06
N ARG A 308 -2.05 9.08 -28.32
CA ARG A 308 -1.73 10.10 -27.30
C ARG A 308 -1.71 11.53 -27.83
N LYS A 309 -1.25 11.73 -29.07
CA LYS A 309 -1.21 13.05 -29.70
C LYS A 309 -2.58 13.55 -30.19
N ASN A 310 -3.56 12.67 -30.36
CA ASN A 310 -4.80 13.00 -31.06
C ASN A 310 -6.10 12.48 -30.40
N PHE A 311 -6.04 11.81 -29.25
CA PHE A 311 -7.22 11.18 -28.61
C PHE A 311 -8.37 12.18 -28.39
N ASN A 312 -8.02 13.42 -28.04
CA ASN A 312 -8.96 14.51 -27.77
C ASN A 312 -9.55 15.17 -29.04
N LYS A 313 -9.16 14.71 -30.24
CA LYS A 313 -9.65 15.23 -31.53
C LYS A 313 -10.77 14.38 -32.13
N GLY A 314 -11.34 13.46 -31.35
CA GLY A 314 -12.42 12.57 -31.81
C GLY A 314 -11.95 11.51 -32.82
N ILE A 315 -10.69 11.07 -32.71
CA ILE A 315 -10.13 10.05 -33.62
C ILE A 315 -10.87 8.71 -33.51
N LYS A 316 -10.96 7.99 -34.62
CA LYS A 316 -11.47 6.62 -34.72
C LYS A 316 -10.32 5.64 -34.94
N VAL A 317 -10.55 4.36 -34.63
CA VAL A 317 -9.59 3.26 -34.87
C VAL A 317 -9.06 3.28 -36.31
N GLN A 318 -9.94 3.53 -37.28
CA GLN A 318 -9.57 3.60 -38.70
C GLN A 318 -8.47 4.64 -38.97
N GLN A 319 -8.50 5.80 -38.31
CA GLN A 319 -7.49 6.85 -38.49
C GLN A 319 -6.14 6.46 -37.86
N VAL A 320 -6.15 5.67 -36.77
CA VAL A 320 -4.93 5.11 -36.18
C VAL A 320 -4.29 4.09 -37.12
N VAL A 321 -5.11 3.28 -37.80
CA VAL A 321 -4.64 2.29 -38.78
C VAL A 321 -4.07 2.99 -40.01
N GLU A 322 -4.78 3.99 -40.54
CA GLU A 322 -4.36 4.78 -41.72
C GLU A 322 -3.09 5.59 -41.48
N SER A 323 -2.78 5.94 -40.23
CA SER A 323 -1.52 6.61 -39.90
C SER A 323 -0.31 5.67 -39.96
N GLN A 324 -0.51 4.38 -40.22
CA GLN A 324 0.54 3.35 -40.26
C GLN A 324 0.67 2.72 -41.65
N LYS A 325 1.84 2.14 -41.94
CA LYS A 325 2.12 1.40 -43.19
C LYS A 325 1.76 -0.10 -43.10
N TYR A 326 0.90 -0.50 -42.16
CA TYR A 326 0.59 -1.90 -41.87
C TYR A 326 -0.90 -2.19 -42.05
N SER A 327 -1.25 -3.46 -42.30
CA SER A 327 -2.66 -3.85 -42.41
C SER A 327 -3.39 -3.73 -41.06
N ARG A 328 -4.68 -3.42 -41.12
CA ARG A 328 -5.55 -3.29 -39.94
C ARG A 328 -5.49 -4.51 -39.02
N THR A 329 -5.67 -5.70 -39.59
CA THR A 329 -5.68 -6.96 -38.83
C THR A 329 -4.37 -7.19 -38.09
N ARG A 330 -3.24 -6.91 -38.74
CA ARG A 330 -1.92 -7.07 -38.11
C ARG A 330 -1.74 -6.07 -36.98
N LEU A 331 -2.08 -4.80 -37.20
CA LEU A 331 -1.95 -3.77 -36.19
C LEU A 331 -2.87 -4.04 -34.99
N GLU A 332 -4.15 -4.37 -35.20
CA GLU A 332 -5.08 -4.66 -34.10
C GLU A 332 -4.66 -5.90 -33.30
N SER A 333 -4.20 -6.95 -33.98
CA SER A 333 -3.69 -8.16 -33.32
C SER A 333 -2.47 -7.85 -32.45
N LYS A 334 -1.45 -7.19 -33.04
CA LYS A 334 -0.21 -6.86 -32.32
C LYS A 334 -0.41 -5.82 -31.24
N PHE A 335 -1.29 -4.85 -31.45
CA PHE A 335 -1.64 -3.87 -30.44
C PHE A 335 -2.31 -4.54 -29.24
N LYS A 336 -3.27 -5.45 -29.46
CA LYS A 336 -3.93 -6.17 -28.37
C LYS A 336 -2.97 -7.11 -27.63
N GLU A 337 -2.06 -7.76 -28.35
CA GLU A 337 -1.01 -8.62 -27.78
C GLU A 337 -0.04 -7.82 -26.90
N SER A 338 0.42 -6.65 -27.35
CA SER A 338 1.40 -5.83 -26.62
C SER A 338 0.80 -4.93 -25.54
N VAL A 339 -0.42 -4.43 -25.71
CA VAL A 339 -1.06 -3.43 -24.81
C VAL A 339 -2.13 -4.08 -23.93
N GLY A 340 -2.51 -5.33 -24.17
CA GLY A 340 -3.50 -6.08 -23.39
C GLY A 340 -4.97 -5.75 -23.72
N HIS A 341 -5.24 -4.70 -24.48
CA HIS A 341 -6.58 -4.34 -24.95
C HIS A 341 -6.59 -3.72 -26.36
N SER A 342 -7.79 -3.53 -26.91
CA SER A 342 -7.94 -3.03 -28.28
C SER A 342 -7.53 -1.56 -28.44
N ILE A 343 -7.25 -1.14 -29.68
CA ILE A 343 -7.03 0.27 -30.05
C ILE A 343 -8.24 1.14 -29.66
N HIS A 344 -9.45 0.62 -29.84
CA HIS A 344 -10.68 1.32 -29.44
C HIS A 344 -10.70 1.58 -27.93
N THR A 345 -10.34 0.56 -27.14
CA THR A 345 -10.27 0.65 -25.68
C THR A 345 -9.22 1.67 -25.24
N GLU A 346 -8.07 1.72 -25.91
CA GLU A 346 -7.03 2.71 -25.57
C GLU A 346 -7.49 4.15 -25.85
N ILE A 347 -8.07 4.41 -27.02
CA ILE A 347 -8.63 5.73 -27.35
C ILE A 347 -9.70 6.12 -26.32
N TYR A 348 -10.54 5.16 -25.94
CA TYR A 348 -11.57 5.35 -24.94
C TYR A 348 -11.01 5.75 -23.57
N ARG A 349 -10.02 4.99 -23.08
CA ARG A 349 -9.38 5.23 -21.76
C ARG A 349 -8.76 6.61 -21.69
N LEU A 350 -7.91 6.98 -22.66
CA LEU A 350 -7.26 8.30 -22.64
C LEU A 350 -8.26 9.46 -22.70
N LYS A 351 -9.37 9.32 -23.44
CA LYS A 351 -10.42 10.34 -23.47
C LYS A 351 -11.13 10.47 -22.12
N LEU A 352 -11.37 9.34 -21.46
CA LEU A 352 -12.05 9.31 -20.17
C LEU A 352 -11.14 9.83 -19.05
N ASP A 353 -9.89 9.39 -19.01
CA ASP A 353 -8.88 9.84 -18.04
C ASP A 353 -8.68 11.36 -18.14
N PHE A 354 -8.59 11.89 -19.37
CA PHE A 354 -8.49 13.33 -19.58
C PHE A 354 -9.78 14.07 -19.19
N ALA A 355 -10.96 13.48 -19.40
CA ALA A 355 -12.22 14.07 -18.95
C ALA A 355 -12.30 14.11 -17.41
N VAL A 356 -11.88 13.04 -16.72
CA VAL A 356 -11.77 12.99 -15.26
C VAL A 356 -10.79 14.04 -14.76
N GLN A 357 -9.61 14.15 -15.38
CA GLN A 357 -8.62 15.18 -15.04
C GLN A 357 -9.22 16.59 -15.15
N LEU A 358 -9.92 16.89 -16.25
CA LEU A 358 -10.57 18.18 -16.44
C LEU A 358 -11.72 18.44 -15.45
N LEU A 359 -12.44 17.41 -15.02
CA LEU A 359 -13.47 17.52 -13.98
C LEU A 359 -12.86 17.87 -12.62
N LEU A 360 -11.66 17.35 -12.32
CA LEU A 360 -10.98 17.56 -11.04
C LEU A 360 -10.18 18.86 -10.98
N GLU A 361 -9.58 19.31 -12.08
CA GLU A 361 -8.64 20.44 -12.09
C GLU A 361 -9.24 21.79 -12.52
N LYS A 362 -10.46 21.81 -13.09
CA LYS A 362 -11.04 22.99 -13.74
C LYS A 362 -12.50 23.21 -13.34
N ASP A 363 -12.70 23.72 -12.13
CA ASP A 363 -14.01 23.91 -11.51
C ASP A 363 -14.93 24.86 -12.29
N GLU A 364 -14.37 25.82 -13.03
CA GLU A 364 -15.14 26.76 -13.86
C GLU A 364 -15.63 26.17 -15.21
N MET A 365 -15.10 25.03 -15.65
CA MET A 365 -15.49 24.46 -16.95
C MET A 365 -16.81 23.72 -16.87
N SER A 366 -17.69 23.99 -17.83
CA SER A 366 -18.96 23.27 -17.97
C SER A 366 -18.75 21.82 -18.45
N ILE A 367 -19.68 20.94 -18.12
CA ILE A 367 -19.65 19.53 -18.55
C ILE A 367 -19.64 19.40 -20.08
N ASP A 368 -20.32 20.31 -20.79
CA ASP A 368 -20.32 20.35 -22.26
C ASP A 368 -18.94 20.70 -22.83
N GLU A 369 -18.26 21.69 -22.24
CA GLU A 369 -16.90 22.06 -22.64
C GLU A 369 -15.90 20.95 -22.36
N ILE A 370 -16.02 20.26 -21.23
CA ILE A 370 -15.18 19.10 -20.89
C ILE A 370 -15.39 17.98 -21.91
N ALA A 371 -16.65 17.64 -22.22
CA ALA A 371 -16.96 16.62 -23.21
C ALA A 371 -16.35 16.96 -24.59
N ARG A 372 -16.48 18.21 -25.02
CA ARG A 372 -15.89 18.70 -26.28
C ARG A 372 -14.36 18.67 -26.26
N LYS A 373 -13.73 19.13 -25.17
CA LYS A 373 -12.26 19.11 -25.02
C LYS A 373 -11.70 17.69 -24.95
N ALA A 374 -12.43 16.75 -24.37
CA ALA A 374 -12.05 15.33 -24.37
C ALA A 374 -12.34 14.63 -25.69
N GLY A 375 -12.92 15.32 -26.68
CA GLY A 375 -13.17 14.81 -28.02
C GLY A 375 -14.41 13.92 -28.13
N TYR A 376 -15.37 14.04 -27.22
CA TYR A 376 -16.67 13.38 -27.35
C TYR A 376 -17.57 14.12 -28.35
N PRO A 377 -18.41 13.40 -29.12
CA PRO A 377 -19.26 14.00 -30.15
C PRO A 377 -20.39 14.85 -29.58
N SER A 378 -20.82 14.58 -28.34
CA SER A 378 -21.82 15.38 -27.62
C SER A 378 -21.70 15.17 -26.10
N ALA A 379 -22.17 16.15 -25.32
CA ALA A 379 -22.27 16.03 -23.87
C ALA A 379 -23.20 14.89 -23.45
N HIS A 380 -24.28 14.64 -24.20
CA HIS A 380 -25.20 13.53 -23.92
C HIS A 380 -24.51 12.17 -24.04
N TYR A 381 -23.69 11.99 -25.09
CA TYR A 381 -22.91 10.76 -25.27
C TYR A 381 -21.89 10.60 -24.13
N PHE A 382 -21.15 11.65 -23.80
CA PHE A 382 -20.21 11.66 -22.67
C PHE A 382 -20.91 11.29 -21.35
N TYR A 383 -22.04 11.93 -21.04
CA TYR A 383 -22.82 11.67 -19.84
C TYR A 383 -23.24 10.21 -19.72
N SER A 384 -23.83 9.65 -20.79
CA SER A 384 -24.30 8.26 -20.80
C SER A 384 -23.17 7.26 -20.55
N LEU A 385 -22.00 7.57 -21.08
CA LEU A 385 -20.81 6.74 -21.02
C LEU A 385 -20.13 6.83 -19.65
N PHE A 386 -19.96 8.04 -19.12
CA PHE A 386 -19.37 8.30 -17.82
C PHE A 386 -20.20 7.67 -16.71
N LYS A 387 -21.54 7.81 -16.78
CA LYS A 387 -22.46 7.16 -15.84
C LYS A 387 -22.37 5.63 -15.89
N LYS A 388 -22.14 5.06 -17.07
CA LYS A 388 -21.96 3.62 -17.21
C LYS A 388 -20.65 3.14 -16.58
N GLU A 389 -19.57 3.91 -16.71
CA GLU A 389 -18.26 3.54 -16.17
C GLU A 389 -18.18 3.72 -14.65
N PHE A 390 -18.60 4.88 -14.14
CA PHE A 390 -18.38 5.27 -12.74
C PHE A 390 -19.61 5.11 -11.86
N SER A 391 -20.76 4.71 -12.42
CA SER A 391 -22.08 4.71 -11.74
C SER A 391 -22.52 6.09 -11.20
N LEU A 392 -21.77 7.15 -11.53
CA LEU A 392 -22.01 8.54 -11.16
C LEU A 392 -22.07 9.39 -12.43
N THR A 393 -22.84 10.46 -12.41
CA THR A 393 -22.83 11.46 -13.48
C THR A 393 -21.58 12.33 -13.39
N PRO A 394 -21.12 12.94 -14.49
CA PRO A 394 -20.01 13.89 -14.45
C PRO A 394 -20.22 15.03 -13.44
N THR A 395 -21.46 15.49 -13.27
CA THR A 395 -21.83 16.55 -12.32
C THR A 395 -21.75 16.06 -10.87
N GLU A 396 -22.28 14.87 -10.58
CA GLU A 396 -22.15 14.25 -9.24
C GLU A 396 -20.68 13.99 -8.91
N TYR A 397 -19.90 13.50 -9.87
CA TYR A 397 -18.47 13.25 -9.71
C TYR A 397 -17.69 14.53 -9.40
N LYS A 398 -18.05 15.64 -10.06
CA LYS A 398 -17.46 16.96 -9.82
C LYS A 398 -17.88 17.56 -8.48
N SER A 399 -19.14 17.37 -8.07
CA SER A 399 -19.67 17.93 -6.81
C SER A 399 -19.17 17.16 -5.58
N ALA A 400 -18.99 15.84 -5.72
CA ALA A 400 -18.41 15.01 -4.66
C ALA A 400 -17.02 15.50 -4.23
N LYS A 401 -16.23 16.11 -5.12
CA LYS A 401 -14.96 16.78 -4.77
C LYS A 401 -15.18 18.00 -3.87
N ASN A 402 -16.13 18.87 -4.23
CA ASN A 402 -16.37 20.12 -3.50
C ASN A 402 -16.93 19.88 -2.09
N ASP A 403 -17.72 18.82 -1.89
CA ASP A 403 -18.19 18.43 -0.55
C ASP A 403 -17.04 17.95 0.36
N PHE A 404 -15.93 17.45 -0.19
CA PHE A 404 -14.71 17.14 0.56
C PHE A 404 -13.83 18.38 0.83
N GLU A 405 -13.90 19.42 0.01
CA GLU A 405 -13.13 20.67 0.19
C GLU A 405 -13.89 21.74 1.02
N GLU A 406 -15.22 21.72 1.09
CA GLU A 406 -16.04 22.63 1.92
C GLU A 406 -16.40 22.06 3.31
N SER A 407 -15.97 20.83 3.61
CA SER A 407 -16.10 20.20 4.94
C SER A 407 -14.80 20.21 5.77
N GLU A 408 -13.78 20.92 5.28
CA GLU A 408 -12.62 21.44 6.03
C GLU A 408 -12.83 22.92 6.36
#